data_AF-A0A1X7TPS6-F1
#
_entry.id   AF-A0A1X7TPS6-F1
#
_cell.length_a   1.000
_cell.length_b   1.000
_cell.length_c   1.000
_cell.angle_alpha   90.00
_cell.angle_beta   90.00
_cell.angle_gamma   90.00
#
_symmetry.space_group_name_H-M   'P 1'
#
loop_
_entity.id
_entity.type
_entity.pdbx_description
1 polymer ?
#
loop_
_entity_poly.entity_id
_entity_poly.type
_entity_poly.pdbx_seq_one_letter_code
_entity_poly.pdbx_strand_id
1 'polypeptide(L)'
;MKCTGKSVCKLFGLLIFGLILIIVLAGTLIIALNPEFLNHNTLYIGDSLRNTTGVHEASSSTGNVNMDFNIRIDSVYSMSRKPSTTTERLPEIEIASKEHGYYQDYNYLGINQPIYLLADSVINYKTTLQIKEPHNSFDNLACVILFNSLAKFDDFFRHGLHSESQKQCFTNENRSSVSWSFSIAEESQYYVGISIKRGVTVTSNVSIDRAYYNLSQTARNICTNSLSCNITVCSNILLCEKSYIIIKTKGITEVALLEYDISLRQWTIRASIVLLPLCSLALIIIVSSYIRCYKCHQDTKRRADDDSASVASSSLLEMETPFDDDDDRIKLIPDSNQRPPSRNEDERNEESDISQHNRTSSIPIPLSEELLQNAKDTFDETPKLQVGSNRTEYHSSQYGVTLIIPEGAVQGSATVWFGAVLFSDKFEFGDYVRVSPIVWVHSDRELDKCAELYIPHDIVTNSEDDLQKFTLLEFDKISNICTDKFNVGQHDRMKWGSRQLVKIECQDFHSYCIAVHKNLFDIVSKQYLMAIIEKKNEKEELLVDFILICRQQGWKKIIAQ
;
A
#
# COMPACT_ATOMS: atom_id res chain seq x y z
N MET A 1 -27.73 67.84 6.04
CA MET A 1 -27.66 66.40 6.36
C MET A 1 -28.25 65.60 5.20
N LYS A 2 -27.46 65.32 4.14
CA LYS A 2 -27.90 64.51 2.99
C LYS A 2 -26.72 63.69 2.43
N CYS A 3 -26.83 62.38 2.59
CA CYS A 3 -26.24 61.29 1.79
C CYS A 3 -24.75 61.34 1.40
N THR A 4 -23.84 61.18 2.36
CA THR A 4 -22.47 60.69 2.09
C THR A 4 -22.35 59.15 2.13
N GLY A 5 -23.39 58.42 2.55
CA GLY A 5 -23.36 56.96 2.73
C GLY A 5 -23.52 56.09 1.47
N LYS A 6 -24.09 56.61 0.36
CA LYS A 6 -24.36 55.79 -0.84
C LYS A 6 -23.11 55.44 -1.66
N SER A 7 -22.06 56.25 -1.59
CA SER A 7 -20.81 56.00 -2.33
C SER A 7 -19.96 54.93 -1.65
N VAL A 8 -19.87 54.98 -0.32
CA VAL A 8 -19.09 54.02 0.49
C VAL A 8 -19.70 52.61 0.40
N CYS A 9 -21.03 52.46 0.43
CA CYS A 9 -21.68 51.16 0.24
C CYS A 9 -21.45 50.56 -1.16
N LYS A 10 -21.37 51.39 -2.21
CA LYS A 10 -21.06 50.91 -3.58
C LYS A 10 -19.61 50.45 -3.71
N LEU A 11 -18.67 51.18 -3.08
CA LEU A 11 -17.26 50.81 -3.05
C LEU A 11 -17.04 49.49 -2.29
N PHE A 12 -17.71 49.33 -1.15
CA PHE A 12 -17.62 48.12 -0.35
C PHE A 12 -18.22 46.91 -1.08
N GLY A 13 -19.36 47.08 -1.77
CA GLY A 13 -19.95 46.02 -2.59
C GLY A 13 -19.06 45.58 -3.76
N LEU A 14 -18.34 46.52 -4.40
CA LEU A 14 -17.39 46.23 -5.47
C LEU A 14 -16.15 45.49 -4.98
N LEU A 15 -15.63 45.85 -3.81
CA LEU A 15 -14.51 45.14 -3.18
C LEU A 15 -14.90 43.72 -2.81
N ILE A 16 -16.08 43.51 -2.22
CA ILE A 16 -16.59 42.18 -1.89
C ILE A 16 -16.76 41.33 -3.16
N PHE A 17 -17.34 41.89 -4.22
CA PHE A 17 -17.52 41.16 -5.49
C PHE A 17 -16.17 40.79 -6.14
N GLY A 18 -15.20 41.70 -6.15
CA GLY A 18 -13.85 41.43 -6.63
C GLY A 18 -13.14 40.34 -5.82
N LEU A 19 -13.30 40.34 -4.50
CA LEU A 19 -12.73 39.33 -3.62
C LEU A 19 -13.36 37.95 -3.86
N ILE A 20 -14.69 37.88 -4.01
CA ILE A 20 -15.42 36.65 -4.35
C ILE A 20 -14.94 36.11 -5.70
N LEU A 21 -14.76 36.96 -6.70
CA LEU A 21 -14.27 36.55 -8.02
C LEU A 21 -12.85 35.95 -7.95
N ILE A 22 -11.95 36.57 -7.18
CA ILE A 22 -10.59 36.05 -6.97
C ILE A 22 -10.64 34.70 -6.25
N ILE A 23 -11.49 34.55 -5.23
CA ILE A 23 -11.65 33.28 -4.50
C ILE A 23 -12.19 32.18 -5.42
N VAL A 24 -13.18 32.48 -6.27
CA VAL A 24 -13.72 31.53 -7.25
C VAL A 24 -12.65 31.14 -8.28
N LEU A 25 -11.89 32.11 -8.81
CA LEU A 25 -10.81 31.85 -9.76
C LEU A 25 -9.70 30.99 -9.12
N ALA A 26 -9.27 31.34 -7.90
CA ALA A 26 -8.28 30.57 -7.15
C ALA A 26 -8.79 29.15 -6.85
N GLY A 27 -10.06 28.99 -6.45
CA GLY A 27 -10.69 27.69 -6.24
C GLY A 27 -10.72 26.84 -7.51
N THR A 28 -11.11 27.41 -8.64
CA THR A 28 -11.08 26.70 -9.94
C THR A 28 -9.67 26.34 -10.38
N LEU A 29 -8.68 27.19 -10.10
CA LEU A 29 -7.28 26.93 -10.42
C LEU A 29 -6.69 25.82 -9.53
N ILE A 30 -7.03 25.79 -8.24
CA ILE A 30 -6.62 24.73 -7.31
C ILE A 30 -7.20 23.38 -7.74
N ILE A 31 -8.50 23.34 -8.09
CA ILE A 31 -9.15 22.13 -8.61
C ILE A 31 -8.54 21.70 -9.95
N ALA A 32 -8.13 22.66 -10.81
CA ALA A 32 -7.44 22.39 -12.07
C ALA A 32 -6.04 21.79 -11.89
N LEU A 33 -5.35 22.17 -10.82
CA LEU A 33 -3.98 21.73 -10.52
C LEU A 33 -3.96 20.37 -9.83
N ASN A 34 -5.03 20.00 -9.11
CA ASN A 34 -5.17 18.70 -8.44
C ASN A 34 -6.49 17.99 -8.82
N PRO A 35 -6.62 17.45 -10.05
CA PRO A 35 -7.73 16.57 -10.38
C PRO A 35 -7.50 15.20 -9.70
N GLU A 36 -7.87 15.08 -8.43
CA GLU A 36 -7.93 13.78 -7.77
C GLU A 36 -9.26 13.10 -8.08
N PHE A 37 -9.27 12.26 -9.12
CA PHE A 37 -10.24 11.18 -9.25
C PHE A 37 -9.50 9.88 -9.02
N LEU A 38 -9.42 9.52 -7.75
CA LEU A 38 -8.73 8.32 -7.29
C LEU A 38 -9.69 7.12 -7.32
N ASN A 39 -9.80 6.45 -8.48
CA ASN A 39 -10.41 5.13 -8.51
C ASN A 39 -9.42 4.12 -7.92
N HIS A 40 -9.76 3.62 -6.74
CA HIS A 40 -9.02 2.55 -6.08
C HIS A 40 -9.67 1.23 -6.45
N ASN A 41 -9.01 0.46 -7.31
CA ASN A 41 -9.43 -0.89 -7.64
C ASN A 41 -8.39 -1.88 -7.10
N THR A 42 -8.85 -2.91 -6.39
CA THR A 42 -7.99 -4.01 -5.97
C THR A 42 -8.18 -5.19 -6.91
N LEU A 43 -7.09 -5.66 -7.52
CA LEU A 43 -7.07 -6.82 -8.40
C LEU A 43 -6.28 -7.95 -7.72
N TYR A 44 -6.81 -9.16 -7.73
CA TYR A 44 -6.11 -10.35 -7.27
C TYR A 44 -5.60 -11.14 -8.47
N ILE A 45 -4.28 -11.23 -8.62
CA ILE A 45 -3.64 -11.90 -9.75
C ILE A 45 -2.76 -13.04 -9.24
N GLY A 46 -2.78 -14.15 -9.97
CA GLY A 46 -1.84 -15.23 -9.80
C GLY A 46 -2.26 -16.29 -8.78
N ASP A 47 -1.49 -17.36 -8.79
CA ASP A 47 -1.65 -18.58 -7.99
C ASP A 47 -0.27 -19.08 -7.54
N SER A 48 -0.18 -20.27 -6.96
CA SER A 48 1.12 -20.84 -6.57
C SER A 48 1.94 -21.39 -7.75
N LEU A 49 1.36 -21.43 -8.95
CA LEU A 49 2.07 -21.79 -10.17
C LEU A 49 2.79 -20.55 -10.73
N ARG A 50 4.00 -20.76 -11.22
CA ARG A 50 4.78 -19.67 -11.83
C ARG A 50 4.16 -19.26 -13.17
N ASN A 51 4.49 -18.04 -13.62
CA ASN A 51 4.11 -17.47 -14.93
C ASN A 51 2.60 -17.20 -15.11
N THR A 52 1.92 -16.76 -14.08
CA THR A 52 0.57 -16.20 -14.24
C THR A 52 0.64 -14.75 -14.71
N THR A 53 -0.25 -14.39 -15.62
CA THR A 53 -0.35 -13.05 -16.20
C THR A 53 -1.78 -12.55 -16.03
N GLY A 54 -1.96 -11.38 -15.42
CA GLY A 54 -3.23 -10.66 -15.40
C GLY A 54 -3.22 -9.48 -16.37
N VAL A 55 -4.37 -9.07 -16.89
CA VAL A 55 -4.52 -7.84 -17.68
C VAL A 55 -5.37 -6.81 -16.97
N HIS A 56 -4.92 -5.56 -17.02
CA HIS A 56 -5.70 -4.38 -16.68
C HIS A 56 -5.94 -3.54 -17.93
N GLU A 57 -7.20 -3.23 -18.23
CA GLU A 57 -7.58 -2.35 -19.35
C GLU A 57 -7.67 -0.92 -18.83
N ALA A 58 -6.71 -0.08 -19.21
CA ALA A 58 -6.75 1.35 -18.92
C ALA A 58 -7.66 2.07 -19.92
N SER A 59 -8.56 2.91 -19.40
CA SER A 59 -9.48 3.69 -20.23
C SER A 59 -8.75 4.68 -21.14
N SER A 60 -9.42 5.14 -22.20
CA SER A 60 -8.85 6.15 -23.10
C SER A 60 -8.71 7.55 -22.47
N SER A 61 -9.22 7.77 -21.25
CA SER A 61 -9.03 9.00 -20.49
C SER A 61 -7.97 8.90 -19.40
N THR A 62 -7.51 7.68 -19.09
CA THR A 62 -6.48 7.41 -18.10
C THR A 62 -5.10 7.83 -18.61
N GLY A 63 -4.41 8.69 -17.86
CA GLY A 63 -3.06 9.14 -18.22
C GLY A 63 -1.96 8.40 -17.51
N ASN A 64 -2.08 8.29 -16.19
CA ASN A 64 -1.15 7.54 -15.38
C ASN A 64 -1.89 6.46 -14.61
N VAL A 65 -1.24 5.30 -14.48
CA VAL A 65 -1.68 4.22 -13.59
C VAL A 65 -0.54 3.95 -12.64
N ASN A 66 -0.78 4.22 -11.36
CA ASN A 66 0.09 3.79 -10.28
C ASN A 66 -0.42 2.44 -9.79
N MET A 67 0.49 1.49 -9.65
CA MET A 67 0.20 0.15 -9.15
C MET A 67 1.06 -0.09 -7.94
N ASP A 68 0.45 -0.49 -6.84
CA ASP A 68 1.14 -0.96 -5.64
C ASP A 68 0.84 -2.43 -5.45
N PHE A 69 1.88 -3.21 -5.16
CA PHE A 69 1.81 -4.66 -5.06
C PHE A 69 2.11 -5.09 -3.63
N ASN A 70 1.31 -6.01 -3.08
CA ASN A 70 1.61 -6.60 -1.77
C ASN A 70 2.88 -7.48 -1.78
N ILE A 71 3.30 -7.95 -2.97
CA ILE A 71 4.55 -8.68 -3.20
C ILE A 71 5.23 -8.20 -4.47
N ARG A 72 6.56 -8.35 -4.55
CA ARG A 72 7.31 -8.04 -5.79
C ARG A 72 6.79 -8.87 -6.96
N ILE A 73 6.34 -8.20 -8.01
CA ILE A 73 5.91 -8.80 -9.27
C ILE A 73 7.11 -9.28 -10.10
N ASP A 74 6.88 -10.14 -11.10
CA ASP A 74 7.95 -10.51 -12.03
C ASP A 74 8.23 -9.33 -12.96
N SER A 75 7.21 -8.92 -13.72
CA SER A 75 7.31 -7.83 -14.67
C SER A 75 5.94 -7.22 -14.99
N VAL A 76 5.93 -5.94 -15.34
CA VAL A 76 4.77 -5.23 -15.88
C VAL A 76 5.07 -4.76 -17.29
N TYR A 77 4.12 -5.01 -18.19
CA TYR A 77 4.21 -4.62 -19.59
C TYR A 77 3.07 -3.68 -19.95
N SER A 78 3.30 -2.78 -20.91
CA SER A 78 2.24 -1.99 -21.54
C SER A 78 2.17 -2.26 -23.03
N MET A 79 0.94 -2.34 -23.53
CA MET A 79 0.61 -2.64 -24.93
C MET A 79 -0.59 -1.81 -25.38
N SER A 80 -0.62 -1.39 -26.65
CA SER A 80 -1.76 -0.67 -27.24
C SER A 80 -2.90 -1.60 -27.71
N ARG A 81 -2.66 -2.92 -27.72
CA ARG A 81 -3.65 -3.92 -28.12
C ARG A 81 -3.65 -5.05 -27.09
N LYS A 82 -4.82 -5.64 -26.87
CA LYS A 82 -4.95 -6.80 -26.00
C LYS A 82 -4.11 -7.95 -26.58
N PRO A 83 -3.14 -8.51 -25.83
CA PRO A 83 -2.33 -9.61 -26.33
C PRO A 83 -3.22 -10.82 -26.60
N SER A 84 -2.84 -11.61 -27.62
CA SER A 84 -3.50 -12.89 -27.86
C SER A 84 -3.20 -13.86 -26.73
N THR A 85 -4.15 -14.75 -26.45
CA THR A 85 -3.96 -15.85 -25.51
C THR A 85 -3.35 -17.07 -26.21
N THR A 86 -2.63 -17.88 -25.46
CA THR A 86 -2.13 -19.20 -25.86
C THR A 86 -2.41 -20.17 -24.72
N THR A 87 -2.56 -21.45 -25.02
CA THR A 87 -2.86 -22.48 -24.01
C THR A 87 -1.66 -23.36 -23.71
N GLU A 88 -1.47 -23.66 -22.43
CA GLU A 88 -0.51 -24.64 -21.91
C GLU A 88 -1.30 -25.70 -21.14
N ARG A 89 -0.99 -26.98 -21.38
CA ARG A 89 -1.59 -28.06 -20.60
C ARG A 89 -0.77 -28.36 -19.36
N LEU A 90 -1.36 -28.16 -18.20
CA LEU A 90 -0.77 -28.49 -16.92
C LEU A 90 -0.82 -30.01 -16.65
N PRO A 91 0.11 -30.55 -15.85
CA PRO A 91 0.16 -31.99 -15.54
C PRO A 91 -1.16 -32.52 -14.98
N GLU A 92 -1.48 -33.77 -15.31
CA GLU A 92 -2.60 -34.45 -14.66
C GLU A 92 -2.22 -34.85 -13.24
N ILE A 93 -3.12 -34.59 -12.29
CA ILE A 93 -2.96 -34.98 -10.88
C ILE A 93 -4.19 -35.75 -10.41
N GLU A 94 -4.01 -36.60 -9.41
CA GLU A 94 -5.12 -37.30 -8.75
C GLU A 94 -5.56 -36.54 -7.49
N ILE A 95 -6.87 -36.32 -7.36
CA ILE A 95 -7.49 -35.69 -6.20
C ILE A 95 -8.56 -36.63 -5.65
N ALA A 96 -8.49 -36.91 -4.35
CA ALA A 96 -9.45 -37.77 -3.67
C ALA A 96 -10.16 -37.02 -2.55
N SER A 97 -11.47 -37.27 -2.43
CA SER A 97 -12.25 -36.80 -1.30
C SER A 97 -11.93 -37.59 -0.04
N LYS A 98 -11.97 -36.93 1.11
CA LYS A 98 -11.90 -37.54 2.44
C LYS A 98 -13.21 -38.24 2.79
N GLU A 99 -13.13 -39.30 3.58
CA GLU A 99 -14.29 -40.14 3.94
C GLU A 99 -15.26 -39.48 4.94
N HIS A 100 -14.85 -38.41 5.63
CA HIS A 100 -15.60 -37.82 6.75
C HIS A 100 -16.03 -36.35 6.56
N GLY A 101 -15.99 -35.82 5.33
CA GLY A 101 -16.41 -34.43 5.04
C GLY A 101 -17.59 -34.35 4.09
N TYR A 102 -18.66 -33.64 4.47
CA TYR A 102 -19.77 -33.37 3.54
C TYR A 102 -19.44 -32.30 2.51
N TYR A 103 -18.56 -31.35 2.86
CA TYR A 103 -18.11 -30.24 2.00
C TYR A 103 -16.60 -30.17 2.09
N GLN A 104 -15.92 -30.22 0.95
CA GLN A 104 -14.48 -30.40 0.90
C GLN A 104 -13.81 -29.57 -0.19
N ASP A 105 -12.51 -29.34 -0.01
CA ASP A 105 -11.63 -28.79 -1.03
C ASP A 105 -11.49 -29.80 -2.16
N TYR A 106 -11.64 -29.35 -3.39
CA TYR A 106 -11.41 -30.15 -4.58
C TYR A 106 -10.58 -29.38 -5.63
N ASN A 107 -9.79 -28.40 -5.18
CA ASN A 107 -8.90 -27.60 -6.01
C ASN A 107 -7.72 -28.40 -6.57
N TYR A 108 -7.33 -28.06 -7.79
CA TYR A 108 -6.13 -28.60 -8.43
C TYR A 108 -4.84 -28.37 -7.60
N LEU A 109 -4.72 -27.24 -6.90
CA LEU A 109 -3.52 -26.94 -6.10
C LEU A 109 -3.61 -27.45 -4.66
N GLY A 110 -4.80 -27.88 -4.22
CA GLY A 110 -5.11 -28.24 -2.84
C GLY A 110 -4.98 -27.10 -1.83
N ILE A 111 -5.33 -27.37 -0.57
CA ILE A 111 -5.16 -26.48 0.59
C ILE A 111 -5.83 -25.10 0.41
N ASN A 112 -7.06 -25.07 -0.11
CA ASN A 112 -7.85 -23.87 -0.39
C ASN A 112 -7.08 -22.84 -1.24
N GLN A 113 -6.12 -23.29 -2.05
CA GLN A 113 -5.37 -22.40 -2.93
C GLN A 113 -6.13 -22.21 -4.23
N PRO A 114 -6.41 -20.95 -4.62
CA PRO A 114 -7.02 -20.68 -5.91
C PRO A 114 -6.05 -21.01 -7.02
N ILE A 115 -6.62 -21.38 -8.17
CA ILE A 115 -5.90 -21.32 -9.43
C ILE A 115 -6.34 -20.09 -10.22
N TYR A 116 -5.37 -19.36 -10.79
CA TYR A 116 -5.66 -18.17 -11.56
C TYR A 116 -5.80 -18.54 -13.03
N LEU A 117 -6.99 -18.32 -13.59
CA LEU A 117 -7.33 -18.76 -14.94
C LEU A 117 -7.86 -17.58 -15.74
N LEU A 118 -7.35 -17.44 -16.96
CA LEU A 118 -7.91 -16.53 -17.96
C LEU A 118 -9.18 -17.13 -18.57
N ALA A 119 -10.01 -16.28 -19.18
CA ALA A 119 -11.05 -16.73 -20.09
C ALA A 119 -10.48 -17.70 -21.15
N ASP A 120 -11.30 -18.66 -21.58
CA ASP A 120 -10.94 -19.77 -22.48
C ASP A 120 -10.09 -20.88 -21.85
N SER A 121 -9.71 -20.76 -20.57
CA SER A 121 -9.13 -21.90 -19.84
C SER A 121 -10.18 -22.98 -19.59
N VAL A 122 -9.73 -24.24 -19.45
CA VAL A 122 -10.61 -25.37 -19.15
C VAL A 122 -10.01 -26.23 -18.04
N ILE A 123 -10.81 -26.53 -17.01
CA ILE A 123 -10.45 -27.50 -15.97
C ILE A 123 -11.14 -28.82 -16.33
N ASN A 124 -10.34 -29.83 -16.68
CA ASN A 124 -10.82 -31.14 -17.09
C ASN A 124 -10.74 -32.11 -15.93
N TYR A 125 -11.81 -32.88 -15.74
CA TYR A 125 -11.93 -33.90 -14.72
C TYR A 125 -12.27 -35.24 -15.34
N LYS A 126 -11.69 -36.29 -14.76
CA LYS A 126 -12.10 -37.67 -14.98
C LYS A 126 -12.41 -38.30 -13.63
N THR A 127 -13.68 -38.31 -13.27
CA THR A 127 -14.17 -38.62 -11.93
C THR A 127 -14.68 -40.05 -11.82
N THR A 128 -14.38 -40.70 -10.71
CA THR A 128 -14.83 -42.05 -10.37
C THR A 128 -15.45 -42.02 -8.98
N LEU A 129 -16.62 -42.64 -8.84
CA LEU A 129 -17.33 -42.75 -7.56
C LEU A 129 -17.17 -44.16 -7.00
N GLN A 130 -16.91 -44.25 -5.70
CA GLN A 130 -17.04 -45.48 -4.93
C GLN A 130 -18.13 -45.29 -3.88
N ILE A 131 -19.06 -46.24 -3.83
CA ILE A 131 -20.25 -46.19 -2.99
C ILE A 131 -20.22 -47.39 -2.05
N LYS A 132 -20.06 -47.14 -0.74
CA LYS A 132 -20.01 -48.17 0.30
C LYS A 132 -21.38 -48.45 0.93
N GLU A 133 -22.27 -47.46 0.92
CA GLU A 133 -23.62 -47.53 1.51
C GLU A 133 -24.71 -47.49 0.42
N PRO A 134 -25.86 -48.17 0.61
CA PRO A 134 -26.95 -48.14 -0.37
C PRO A 134 -27.62 -46.76 -0.43
N HIS A 135 -27.77 -46.22 -1.63
CA HIS A 135 -28.47 -44.95 -1.91
C HIS A 135 -29.48 -45.11 -3.06
N ASN A 136 -30.51 -44.24 -3.06
CA ASN A 136 -31.47 -44.19 -4.16
C ASN A 136 -30.79 -43.76 -5.46
N SER A 137 -31.25 -44.29 -6.60
CA SER A 137 -30.62 -44.04 -7.90
C SER A 137 -30.65 -42.58 -8.36
N PHE A 138 -31.63 -41.80 -7.88
CA PHE A 138 -31.86 -40.41 -8.30
C PHE A 138 -31.23 -39.36 -7.37
N ASP A 139 -30.61 -39.77 -6.27
CA ASP A 139 -29.98 -38.83 -5.35
C ASP A 139 -28.64 -38.35 -5.92
N ASN A 140 -28.41 -37.04 -5.86
CA ASN A 140 -27.08 -36.48 -6.09
C ASN A 140 -26.16 -36.93 -4.96
N LEU A 141 -25.26 -37.87 -5.27
CA LEU A 141 -24.32 -38.48 -4.34
C LEU A 141 -23.10 -37.60 -4.11
N ALA A 142 -22.67 -36.91 -5.17
CA ALA A 142 -21.63 -35.90 -5.09
C ALA A 142 -21.91 -34.77 -6.10
N CYS A 143 -21.55 -33.54 -5.75
CA CYS A 143 -21.54 -32.41 -6.68
C CYS A 143 -20.26 -31.61 -6.53
N VAL A 144 -19.54 -31.45 -7.64
CA VAL A 144 -18.37 -30.57 -7.76
C VAL A 144 -18.83 -29.20 -8.26
N ILE A 145 -18.36 -28.13 -7.63
CA ILE A 145 -18.86 -26.75 -7.81
C ILE A 145 -17.66 -25.82 -8.00
N LEU A 146 -17.74 -24.91 -8.97
CA LEU A 146 -16.70 -23.94 -9.30
C LEU A 146 -17.06 -22.53 -8.81
N PHE A 147 -16.23 -21.99 -7.91
CA PHE A 147 -16.35 -20.67 -7.31
C PHE A 147 -15.31 -19.70 -7.88
N ASN A 148 -15.69 -18.45 -8.07
CA ASN A 148 -14.79 -17.36 -8.47
C ASN A 148 -14.53 -16.34 -7.36
N SER A 149 -14.86 -16.70 -6.11
CA SER A 149 -14.76 -15.84 -4.93
C SER A 149 -14.41 -16.67 -3.71
N LEU A 150 -13.38 -16.26 -2.98
CA LEU A 150 -12.97 -16.90 -1.72
C LEU A 150 -14.10 -16.89 -0.69
N ALA A 151 -14.81 -15.76 -0.54
CA ALA A 151 -15.89 -15.65 0.43
C ALA A 151 -17.00 -16.68 0.19
N LYS A 152 -17.39 -16.88 -1.08
CA LYS A 152 -18.41 -17.89 -1.44
C LYS A 152 -17.90 -19.32 -1.23
N PHE A 153 -16.63 -19.57 -1.53
CA PHE A 153 -16.01 -20.86 -1.29
C PHE A 153 -15.94 -21.19 0.20
N ASP A 154 -15.60 -20.21 1.04
CA ASP A 154 -15.60 -20.33 2.49
C ASP A 154 -17.02 -20.56 3.05
N ASP A 155 -18.04 -19.86 2.52
CA ASP A 155 -19.44 -20.08 2.88
C ASP A 155 -19.91 -21.49 2.51
N PHE A 156 -19.50 -22.00 1.36
CA PHE A 156 -19.77 -23.39 0.95
C PHE A 156 -19.16 -24.38 1.96
N PHE A 157 -17.91 -24.16 2.37
CA PHE A 157 -17.27 -25.02 3.37
C PHE A 157 -17.96 -25.02 4.72
N ARG A 158 -18.33 -23.83 5.21
CA ARG A 158 -18.88 -23.66 6.56
C ARG A 158 -20.34 -24.04 6.66
N HIS A 159 -21.10 -23.75 5.61
CA HIS A 159 -22.57 -23.77 5.67
C HIS A 159 -23.21 -24.63 4.57
N GLY A 160 -22.42 -25.18 3.64
CA GLY A 160 -22.94 -25.93 2.50
C GLY A 160 -23.70 -25.08 1.48
N LEU A 161 -23.62 -23.75 1.61
CA LEU A 161 -24.32 -22.81 0.74
C LEU A 161 -23.63 -22.74 -0.62
N HIS A 162 -24.38 -22.93 -1.70
CA HIS A 162 -23.86 -22.85 -3.05
C HIS A 162 -24.94 -22.31 -4.01
N SER A 163 -24.84 -21.04 -4.38
CA SER A 163 -25.78 -20.36 -5.29
C SER A 163 -25.23 -20.19 -6.70
N GLU A 164 -24.29 -21.04 -7.12
CA GLU A 164 -23.50 -20.84 -8.34
C GLU A 164 -24.00 -21.66 -9.54
N SER A 165 -23.62 -21.18 -10.73
CA SER A 165 -24.12 -21.60 -12.03
C SER A 165 -23.40 -22.82 -12.61
N GLN A 166 -22.11 -23.01 -12.31
CA GLN A 166 -21.34 -24.16 -12.82
C GLN A 166 -21.16 -25.23 -11.75
N LYS A 167 -21.85 -26.36 -11.93
CA LYS A 167 -21.69 -27.55 -11.09
C LYS A 167 -21.88 -28.81 -11.91
N GLN A 168 -21.17 -29.86 -11.52
CA GLN A 168 -21.36 -31.21 -12.03
C GLN A 168 -21.76 -32.12 -10.88
N CYS A 169 -22.93 -32.74 -10.98
CA CYS A 169 -23.43 -33.71 -10.01
C CYS A 169 -23.37 -35.13 -10.56
N PHE A 170 -23.27 -36.09 -9.65
CA PHE A 170 -23.15 -37.51 -9.94
C PHE A 170 -24.19 -38.30 -9.13
N THR A 171 -24.78 -39.30 -9.77
CA THR A 171 -25.77 -40.19 -9.18
C THR A 171 -25.23 -41.63 -9.14
N ASN A 172 -26.06 -42.58 -8.68
CA ASN A 172 -25.68 -44.00 -8.60
C ASN A 172 -25.49 -44.65 -9.98
N GLU A 173 -25.88 -43.99 -11.07
CA GLU A 173 -25.68 -44.46 -12.44
C GLU A 173 -24.24 -44.22 -12.93
N ASN A 174 -23.51 -43.29 -12.29
CA ASN A 174 -22.14 -42.90 -12.64
C ASN A 174 -21.08 -43.81 -11.99
N ARG A 175 -21.27 -45.14 -12.03
CA ARG A 175 -20.31 -46.11 -11.43
C ARG A 175 -19.02 -46.28 -12.22
N SER A 176 -19.03 -45.94 -13.49
CA SER A 176 -17.84 -45.86 -14.34
C SER A 176 -17.20 -44.48 -14.26
N SER A 177 -15.95 -44.38 -14.68
CA SER A 177 -15.24 -43.11 -14.77
C SER A 177 -15.93 -42.17 -15.78
N VAL A 178 -16.29 -40.96 -15.35
CA VAL A 178 -16.98 -39.93 -16.15
C VAL A 178 -16.03 -38.77 -16.42
N SER A 179 -15.83 -38.44 -17.70
CA SER A 179 -15.08 -37.26 -18.11
C SER A 179 -16.00 -36.04 -18.26
N TRP A 180 -15.60 -34.91 -17.70
CA TRP A 180 -16.35 -33.66 -17.74
C TRP A 180 -15.41 -32.47 -17.50
N SER A 181 -15.87 -31.24 -17.68
CA SER A 181 -15.02 -30.06 -17.52
C SER A 181 -15.78 -28.81 -17.09
N PHE A 182 -15.03 -27.86 -16.52
CA PHE A 182 -15.45 -26.48 -16.34
C PHE A 182 -14.78 -25.57 -17.37
N SER A 183 -15.59 -24.79 -18.09
CA SER A 183 -15.11 -23.77 -19.01
C SER A 183 -15.08 -22.41 -18.33
N ILE A 184 -13.91 -21.76 -18.35
CA ILE A 184 -13.67 -20.49 -17.68
C ILE A 184 -14.13 -19.34 -18.57
N ALA A 185 -15.12 -18.58 -18.07
CA ALA A 185 -15.71 -17.46 -18.81
C ALA A 185 -14.96 -16.14 -18.54
N GLU A 186 -14.50 -15.93 -17.31
CA GLU A 186 -13.91 -14.67 -16.86
C GLU A 186 -12.54 -14.89 -16.24
N GLU A 187 -11.66 -13.89 -16.37
CA GLU A 187 -10.34 -13.90 -15.76
C GLU A 187 -10.46 -13.66 -14.25
N SER A 188 -10.11 -14.67 -13.44
CA SER A 188 -10.17 -14.58 -11.97
C SER A 188 -9.38 -15.69 -11.28
N GLN A 189 -9.36 -15.63 -9.95
CA GLN A 189 -9.02 -16.73 -9.08
C GLN A 189 -10.22 -17.67 -8.92
N TYR A 190 -10.00 -18.95 -9.20
CA TYR A 190 -11.02 -19.99 -9.11
C TYR A 190 -10.73 -20.99 -8.01
N TYR A 191 -11.80 -21.39 -7.34
CA TYR A 191 -11.82 -22.40 -6.29
C TYR A 191 -12.82 -23.50 -6.68
N VAL A 192 -12.54 -24.74 -6.31
CA VAL A 192 -13.39 -25.89 -6.60
C VAL A 192 -13.70 -26.60 -5.31
N GLY A 193 -14.99 -26.71 -5.01
CA GLY A 193 -15.49 -27.46 -3.86
C GLY A 193 -16.20 -28.73 -4.30
N ILE A 194 -16.25 -29.71 -3.42
CA ILE A 194 -17.07 -30.91 -3.61
C ILE A 194 -17.99 -31.14 -2.42
N SER A 195 -19.26 -31.37 -2.71
CA SER A 195 -20.24 -31.83 -1.73
C SER A 195 -20.48 -33.32 -1.92
N ILE A 196 -20.51 -34.10 -0.83
CA ILE A 196 -20.55 -35.57 -0.90
C ILE A 196 -21.49 -36.11 0.17
N LYS A 197 -22.26 -37.15 -0.18
CA LYS A 197 -23.10 -37.90 0.77
C LYS A 197 -22.26 -38.88 1.60
N ARG A 198 -22.74 -39.19 2.80
CA ARG A 198 -22.14 -40.21 3.66
C ARG A 198 -22.02 -41.54 2.91
N GLY A 199 -20.89 -42.23 3.08
CA GLY A 199 -20.64 -43.54 2.45
C GLY A 199 -20.19 -43.47 0.99
N VAL A 200 -19.95 -42.27 0.45
CA VAL A 200 -19.46 -42.05 -0.92
C VAL A 200 -18.04 -41.46 -0.86
N THR A 201 -17.14 -41.99 -1.68
CA THR A 201 -15.83 -41.40 -1.92
C THR A 201 -15.65 -41.13 -3.41
N VAL A 202 -15.05 -39.98 -3.72
CA VAL A 202 -14.87 -39.47 -5.07
C VAL A 202 -13.39 -39.27 -5.35
N THR A 203 -12.92 -39.88 -6.43
CA THR A 203 -11.55 -39.70 -6.93
C THR A 203 -11.61 -39.14 -8.33
N SER A 204 -10.81 -38.12 -8.63
CA SER A 204 -10.73 -37.55 -9.98
C SER A 204 -9.30 -37.35 -10.40
N ASN A 205 -9.04 -37.65 -11.68
CA ASN A 205 -7.85 -37.15 -12.36
C ASN A 205 -8.17 -35.79 -12.96
N VAL A 206 -7.39 -34.78 -12.57
CA VAL A 206 -7.63 -33.37 -12.91
C VAL A 206 -6.48 -32.84 -13.73
N SER A 207 -6.80 -32.17 -14.83
CA SER A 207 -5.83 -31.52 -15.72
C SER A 207 -6.39 -30.20 -16.20
N ILE A 208 -5.54 -29.24 -16.51
CA ILE A 208 -5.98 -27.89 -16.88
C ILE A 208 -5.34 -27.50 -18.19
N ASP A 209 -6.17 -27.05 -19.13
CA ASP A 209 -5.72 -26.30 -20.30
C ASP A 209 -5.76 -24.83 -19.91
N ARG A 210 -4.61 -24.31 -19.48
CA ARG A 210 -4.49 -22.95 -18.93
C ARG A 210 -4.18 -21.97 -20.04
N ALA A 211 -5.05 -20.99 -20.24
CA ALA A 211 -4.77 -19.86 -21.11
C ALA A 211 -3.84 -18.84 -20.41
N TYR A 212 -2.90 -18.28 -21.16
CA TYR A 212 -1.99 -17.22 -20.71
C TYR A 212 -1.75 -16.21 -21.85
N TYR A 213 -1.38 -14.97 -21.51
CA TYR A 213 -1.13 -13.94 -22.51
C TYR A 213 0.22 -14.16 -23.20
N ASN A 214 0.24 -14.13 -24.54
CA ASN A 214 1.46 -14.27 -25.32
C ASN A 214 2.21 -12.93 -25.37
N LEU A 215 3.32 -12.85 -24.63
CA LEU A 215 4.15 -11.64 -24.50
C LEU A 215 5.33 -11.58 -25.48
N SER A 216 5.40 -12.50 -26.45
CA SER A 216 6.51 -12.54 -27.43
C SER A 216 6.51 -11.39 -28.43
N GLN A 217 5.46 -10.57 -28.48
CA GLN A 217 5.32 -9.43 -29.41
C GLN A 217 5.37 -8.10 -28.66
N THR A 218 6.18 -7.15 -29.13
CA THR A 218 6.16 -5.68 -28.88
C THR A 218 5.78 -5.19 -27.47
N ALA A 219 5.93 -6.02 -26.44
CA ALA A 219 5.59 -5.71 -25.07
C ALA A 219 6.72 -4.87 -24.47
N ARG A 220 6.44 -3.61 -24.18
CA ARG A 220 7.40 -2.76 -23.49
C ARG A 220 7.38 -3.13 -22.01
N ASN A 221 8.46 -3.73 -21.52
CA ASN A 221 8.66 -3.93 -20.09
C ASN A 221 8.86 -2.55 -19.43
N ILE A 222 8.07 -2.26 -18.41
CA ILE A 222 8.10 -0.99 -17.68
C ILE A 222 8.74 -1.18 -16.31
N CYS A 223 8.30 -2.21 -15.58
CA CYS A 223 8.74 -2.49 -14.21
C CYS A 223 9.12 -3.97 -14.10
N THR A 224 10.16 -4.27 -13.35
CA THR A 224 10.63 -5.63 -13.10
C THR A 224 11.05 -5.75 -11.65
N ASN A 225 10.60 -6.80 -10.96
CA ASN A 225 10.91 -7.04 -9.55
C ASN A 225 10.58 -5.85 -8.60
N SER A 226 9.46 -5.18 -8.85
CA SER A 226 9.06 -3.95 -8.15
C SER A 226 7.89 -4.18 -7.19
N LEU A 227 7.81 -3.39 -6.11
CA LEU A 227 6.64 -3.29 -5.21
C LEU A 227 5.67 -2.19 -5.63
N SER A 228 6.10 -1.29 -6.49
CA SER A 228 5.24 -0.30 -7.12
C SER A 228 5.64 -0.08 -8.58
N CYS A 229 4.71 0.35 -9.40
CA CYS A 229 4.94 0.66 -10.80
C CYS A 229 4.07 1.85 -11.22
N ASN A 230 4.70 2.92 -11.68
CA ASN A 230 4.01 4.06 -12.28
C ASN A 230 4.11 3.96 -13.81
N ILE A 231 2.98 4.00 -14.47
CA ILE A 231 2.85 3.81 -15.91
C ILE A 231 2.14 5.02 -16.49
N THR A 232 2.86 5.78 -17.32
CA THR A 232 2.22 6.76 -18.21
C THR A 232 1.60 6.03 -19.39
N VAL A 233 0.31 5.78 -19.29
CA VAL A 233 -0.52 5.19 -20.33
C VAL A 233 -0.71 6.16 -21.48
N CYS A 234 -0.96 7.43 -21.16
CA CYS A 234 -1.16 8.44 -22.17
C CYS A 234 -0.68 9.82 -21.72
N SER A 235 0.00 10.52 -22.63
CA SER A 235 0.48 11.88 -22.42
C SER A 235 -0.34 12.93 -23.19
N ASN A 236 -1.16 12.51 -24.18
CA ASN A 236 -1.97 13.41 -25.01
C ASN A 236 -3.36 12.85 -25.26
N ILE A 237 -4.37 13.48 -24.65
CA ILE A 237 -5.77 13.02 -24.68
C ILE A 237 -6.43 12.99 -26.07
N LEU A 238 -5.90 13.73 -27.03
CA LEU A 238 -6.40 13.69 -28.42
C LEU A 238 -5.93 12.45 -29.18
N LEU A 239 -4.95 11.72 -28.63
CA LEU A 239 -4.33 10.54 -29.22
C LEU A 239 -4.36 9.34 -28.26
N CYS A 240 -5.07 9.43 -27.14
CA CYS A 240 -5.16 8.30 -26.20
C CYS A 240 -6.02 7.20 -26.82
N GLU A 241 -5.36 6.10 -27.15
CA GLU A 241 -6.03 4.84 -27.42
C GLU A 241 -6.09 3.99 -26.15
N LYS A 242 -7.01 3.01 -26.15
CA LYS A 242 -7.06 2.00 -25.09
C LYS A 242 -5.70 1.34 -24.94
N SER A 243 -5.26 1.16 -23.70
CA SER A 243 -3.99 0.50 -23.39
C SER A 243 -4.22 -0.64 -22.42
N TYR A 244 -3.42 -1.68 -22.59
CA TYR A 244 -3.49 -2.91 -21.81
C TYR A 244 -2.20 -3.03 -21.03
N ILE A 245 -2.35 -3.14 -19.72
CA ILE A 245 -1.24 -3.33 -18.79
C ILE A 245 -1.25 -4.78 -18.36
N ILE A 246 -0.16 -5.50 -18.66
CA ILE A 246 -0.03 -6.91 -18.32
C ILE A 246 0.88 -7.05 -17.12
N ILE A 247 0.36 -7.70 -16.08
CA ILE A 247 1.05 -7.92 -14.81
C ILE A 247 1.43 -9.39 -14.74
N LYS A 248 2.73 -9.68 -14.82
CA LYS A 248 3.26 -11.02 -14.67
C LYS A 248 3.71 -11.25 -13.23
N THR A 249 3.21 -12.30 -12.60
CA THR A 249 3.47 -12.58 -11.18
C THR A 249 4.18 -13.93 -11.00
N LYS A 250 4.82 -14.09 -9.83
CA LYS A 250 5.45 -15.35 -9.39
C LYS A 250 4.61 -16.09 -8.35
N GLY A 251 3.46 -15.55 -7.99
CA GLY A 251 2.67 -15.96 -6.84
C GLY A 251 1.38 -15.14 -6.74
N ILE A 252 0.49 -15.55 -5.85
CA ILE A 252 -0.72 -14.78 -5.51
C ILE A 252 -0.32 -13.37 -5.08
N THR A 253 -0.80 -12.38 -5.82
CA THR A 253 -0.49 -10.96 -5.65
C THR A 253 -1.79 -10.16 -5.58
N GLU A 254 -1.90 -9.31 -4.59
CA GLU A 254 -2.90 -8.25 -4.52
C GLU A 254 -2.29 -6.99 -5.12
N VAL A 255 -3.02 -6.39 -6.06
CA VAL A 255 -2.61 -5.18 -6.78
C VAL A 255 -3.58 -4.08 -6.45
N ALA A 256 -3.12 -3.06 -5.74
CA ALA A 256 -3.83 -1.81 -5.58
C ALA A 256 -3.55 -0.95 -6.82
N LEU A 257 -4.60 -0.67 -7.59
CA LEU A 257 -4.57 0.12 -8.80
C LEU A 257 -5.10 1.52 -8.49
N LEU A 258 -4.32 2.51 -8.89
CA LEU A 258 -4.57 3.92 -8.69
C LEU A 258 -4.50 4.63 -10.05
N GLU A 259 -5.67 4.90 -10.63
CA GLU A 259 -5.76 5.52 -11.94
C GLU A 259 -5.92 7.04 -11.84
N TYR A 260 -5.17 7.78 -12.67
CA TYR A 260 -5.29 9.22 -12.82
C TYR A 260 -5.87 9.56 -14.19
N ASP A 261 -7.07 10.13 -14.19
CA ASP A 261 -7.76 10.59 -15.40
C ASP A 261 -7.30 12.00 -15.82
N ILE A 262 -6.88 12.17 -17.08
CA ILE A 262 -6.41 13.47 -17.61
C ILE A 262 -7.54 14.32 -18.19
N SER A 263 -8.73 13.76 -18.42
CA SER A 263 -9.87 14.44 -19.06
C SER A 263 -10.31 15.66 -18.27
N LEU A 264 -10.28 15.57 -16.94
CA LEU A 264 -10.70 16.67 -16.08
C LEU A 264 -9.70 17.82 -16.10
N ARG A 265 -8.39 17.52 -16.18
CA ARG A 265 -7.31 18.53 -16.29
C ARG A 265 -7.48 19.37 -17.54
N GLN A 266 -7.87 18.78 -18.67
CA GLN A 266 -8.10 19.55 -19.90
C GLN A 266 -9.40 20.37 -19.83
N TRP A 267 -10.47 19.84 -19.23
CA TRP A 267 -11.69 20.63 -18.98
C TRP A 267 -11.44 21.82 -18.08
N THR A 268 -10.68 21.64 -17.00
CA THR A 268 -10.32 22.73 -16.09
C THR A 268 -9.34 23.72 -16.72
N ILE A 269 -8.35 23.27 -17.51
CA ILE A 269 -7.46 24.17 -18.25
C ILE A 269 -8.26 24.95 -19.31
N ARG A 270 -9.13 24.30 -20.09
CA ARG A 270 -9.98 24.98 -21.08
C ARG A 270 -10.96 25.94 -20.44
N ALA A 271 -11.63 25.52 -19.36
CA ALA A 271 -12.49 26.38 -18.57
C ALA A 271 -11.69 27.57 -18.04
N SER A 272 -10.49 27.37 -17.49
CA SER A 272 -9.62 28.46 -17.01
C SER A 272 -9.21 29.41 -18.12
N ILE A 273 -8.80 28.90 -19.29
CA ILE A 273 -8.44 29.72 -20.47
C ILE A 273 -9.62 30.55 -20.97
N VAL A 274 -10.87 30.07 -20.84
CA VAL A 274 -12.07 30.82 -21.24
C VAL A 274 -12.58 31.74 -20.13
N LEU A 275 -12.57 31.30 -18.87
CA LEU A 275 -13.08 32.06 -17.73
C LEU A 275 -12.15 33.22 -17.36
N LEU A 276 -10.81 33.04 -17.37
CA LEU A 276 -9.86 34.10 -17.04
C LEU A 276 -10.06 35.37 -17.89
N PRO A 277 -10.10 35.30 -19.24
CA PRO A 277 -10.31 36.49 -20.05
C PRO A 277 -11.73 37.07 -19.88
N LEU A 278 -12.76 36.23 -19.71
CA LEU A 278 -14.12 36.73 -19.43
C LEU A 278 -14.20 37.47 -18.08
N CYS A 279 -13.57 36.94 -17.03
CA CYS A 279 -13.48 37.59 -15.72
C CYS A 279 -12.64 38.87 -15.76
N SER A 280 -11.54 38.85 -16.51
CA SER A 280 -10.69 40.03 -16.73
C SER A 280 -11.46 41.14 -17.46
N LEU A 281 -12.24 40.77 -18.49
CA LEU A 281 -13.10 41.71 -19.22
C LEU A 281 -14.18 42.29 -18.30
N ALA A 282 -14.82 41.46 -17.47
CA ALA A 282 -15.81 41.91 -16.49
C ALA A 282 -15.21 42.90 -15.48
N LEU A 283 -14.01 42.63 -14.97
CA LEU A 283 -13.28 43.55 -14.09
C LEU A 283 -12.96 44.88 -14.79
N ILE A 284 -12.51 44.85 -16.04
CA ILE A 284 -12.23 46.06 -16.82
C ILE A 284 -13.51 46.90 -17.01
N ILE A 285 -14.64 46.25 -17.32
CA ILE A 285 -15.95 46.92 -17.45
C ILE A 285 -16.35 47.56 -16.12
N ILE A 286 -16.18 46.84 -15.01
CA ILE A 286 -16.50 47.34 -13.67
C ILE A 286 -15.62 48.55 -13.30
N VAL A 287 -14.30 48.46 -13.48
CA VAL A 287 -13.35 49.53 -13.15
C VAL A 287 -13.57 50.75 -14.04
N SER A 288 -13.80 50.56 -15.34
CA SER A 288 -14.09 51.67 -16.26
C SER A 288 -15.42 52.36 -15.94
N SER A 289 -16.44 51.60 -15.54
CA SER A 289 -17.72 52.13 -15.05
C SER A 289 -17.54 52.96 -13.77
N TYR A 290 -16.68 52.49 -12.86
CA TYR A 290 -16.32 53.20 -11.64
C TYR A 290 -15.59 54.52 -11.93
N ILE A 291 -14.58 54.49 -12.80
CA ILE A 291 -13.82 55.70 -13.19
C ILE A 291 -14.77 56.73 -13.84
N ARG A 292 -15.68 56.30 -14.73
CA ARG A 292 -16.69 57.20 -15.32
C ARG A 292 -17.62 57.80 -14.26
N CYS A 293 -18.13 57.00 -13.33
CA CYS A 293 -18.96 57.51 -12.23
C CYS A 293 -18.20 58.50 -11.34
N TYR A 294 -16.93 58.22 -11.03
CA TYR A 294 -16.08 59.11 -10.23
C TYR A 294 -15.84 60.44 -10.93
N LYS A 295 -15.51 60.41 -12.24
CA LYS A 295 -15.27 61.60 -13.05
C LYS A 295 -16.54 62.46 -13.17
N CYS A 296 -17.70 61.85 -13.41
CA CYS A 296 -18.99 62.56 -13.41
C CYS A 296 -19.33 63.20 -12.05
N HIS A 297 -18.97 62.55 -10.93
CA HIS A 297 -19.15 63.13 -9.60
C HIS A 297 -18.18 64.31 -9.35
N GLN A 298 -16.98 64.27 -9.91
CA GLN A 298 -16.01 65.35 -9.79
C GLN A 298 -16.42 66.58 -10.62
N ASP A 299 -16.94 66.36 -11.83
CA ASP A 299 -17.42 67.45 -12.71
C ASP A 299 -18.70 68.12 -12.18
N THR A 300 -19.59 67.36 -11.52
CA THR A 300 -20.77 67.94 -10.84
C THR A 300 -20.37 68.73 -9.60
N LYS A 301 -19.27 68.37 -8.92
CA LYS A 301 -18.73 69.15 -7.79
C LYS A 301 -18.07 70.45 -8.27
N ARG A 302 -17.33 70.42 -9.39
CA ARG A 302 -16.74 71.62 -10.01
C ARG A 302 -17.80 72.63 -10.50
N ARG A 303 -18.89 72.16 -11.13
CA ARG A 303 -19.99 73.05 -11.54
C ARG A 303 -20.73 73.67 -10.35
N ALA A 304 -20.83 72.97 -9.22
CA ALA A 304 -21.42 73.52 -8.01
C ALA A 304 -20.54 74.60 -7.34
N ASP A 305 -19.22 74.53 -7.54
CA ASP A 305 -18.29 75.56 -7.07
C ASP A 305 -18.27 76.78 -8.03
N ASP A 306 -18.42 76.59 -9.35
CA ASP A 306 -18.49 77.70 -10.33
C ASP A 306 -19.77 78.55 -10.22
N ASP A 307 -20.90 77.97 -9.81
CA ASP A 307 -22.14 78.75 -9.55
C ASP A 307 -22.05 79.63 -8.29
N SER A 308 -21.02 79.45 -7.46
CA SER A 308 -20.79 80.25 -6.24
C SER A 308 -19.81 81.42 -6.41
N ALA A 309 -19.18 81.57 -7.57
CA ALA A 309 -18.16 82.59 -7.84
C ALA A 309 -18.61 83.74 -8.78
N SER A 310 -19.90 83.80 -9.15
CA SER A 310 -20.42 84.82 -10.08
C SER A 310 -20.95 86.10 -9.39
N VAL A 311 -20.17 86.71 -8.48
CA VAL A 311 -20.36 88.11 -8.09
C VAL A 311 -19.00 88.77 -7.84
N ALA A 312 -18.43 89.39 -8.87
CA ALA A 312 -17.83 90.74 -8.81
C ALA A 312 -16.97 91.04 -10.04
N SER A 313 -17.35 92.13 -10.70
CA SER A 313 -16.47 93.13 -11.32
C SER A 313 -15.93 92.91 -12.73
N SER A 314 -16.57 93.67 -13.61
CA SER A 314 -16.09 94.27 -14.84
C SER A 314 -14.71 94.94 -14.73
N SER A 315 -13.91 94.89 -15.78
CA SER A 315 -13.75 96.02 -16.74
C SER A 315 -12.37 96.03 -17.42
N LEU A 316 -12.42 96.48 -18.69
CA LEU A 316 -11.41 97.24 -19.43
C LEU A 316 -10.19 96.54 -20.09
N LEU A 317 -10.20 96.61 -21.44
CA LEU A 317 -9.16 97.08 -22.39
C LEU A 317 -7.73 96.51 -22.27
N GLU A 318 -6.92 96.31 -23.31
CA GLU A 318 -6.95 96.33 -24.78
C GLU A 318 -5.52 95.90 -25.21
N MET A 319 -5.33 95.51 -26.47
CA MET A 319 -4.12 95.75 -27.27
C MET A 319 -2.90 94.76 -27.24
N GLU A 320 -2.72 94.11 -28.41
CA GLU A 320 -1.50 93.87 -29.22
C GLU A 320 -0.31 92.97 -28.75
N THR A 321 -0.17 91.81 -29.44
CA THR A 321 0.96 91.25 -30.26
C THR A 321 2.44 91.67 -30.01
N PRO A 322 3.48 91.02 -30.64
CA PRO A 322 3.85 89.61 -30.89
C PRO A 322 5.39 89.34 -30.65
N PHE A 323 5.94 88.19 -31.14
CA PHE A 323 7.38 87.81 -31.30
C PHE A 323 8.18 87.46 -30.01
N ASP A 324 9.22 86.61 -29.97
CA ASP A 324 9.96 85.76 -30.92
C ASP A 324 10.84 84.74 -30.13
N ASP A 325 11.34 83.74 -30.86
CA ASP A 325 12.66 83.08 -30.82
C ASP A 325 13.10 82.09 -29.70
N ASP A 326 13.44 80.89 -30.22
CA ASP A 326 14.71 80.13 -30.13
C ASP A 326 15.30 79.76 -28.75
N ASP A 327 15.63 78.47 -28.55
CA ASP A 327 16.87 77.91 -29.10
C ASP A 327 17.03 76.41 -28.79
N ASP A 328 17.57 75.70 -29.76
CA ASP A 328 17.93 74.28 -29.78
C ASP A 328 19.18 73.99 -28.92
N ARG A 329 19.31 72.78 -28.36
CA ARG A 329 20.44 71.89 -28.72
C ARG A 329 20.40 70.47 -28.16
N ILE A 330 20.92 69.60 -29.03
CA ILE A 330 20.98 68.15 -29.10
C ILE A 330 22.32 67.62 -28.51
N LYS A 331 22.34 66.40 -27.91
CA LYS A 331 23.20 65.22 -28.27
C LYS A 331 23.59 64.27 -27.12
N LEU A 332 22.87 63.14 -27.03
CA LEU A 332 23.26 61.73 -27.28
C LEU A 332 24.73 61.21 -27.14
N ILE A 333 24.92 60.28 -26.17
CA ILE A 333 25.71 58.98 -26.05
C ILE A 333 27.23 58.90 -26.39
N PRO A 334 28.00 57.79 -26.12
CA PRO A 334 27.95 56.63 -25.17
C PRO A 334 29.30 56.18 -24.51
N ASP A 335 29.20 55.18 -23.61
CA ASP A 335 30.04 53.97 -23.37
C ASP A 335 31.50 53.90 -22.84
N SER A 336 31.63 52.99 -21.86
CA SER A 336 32.62 51.89 -21.66
C SER A 336 33.89 52.05 -20.80
N ASN A 337 33.99 51.09 -19.85
CA ASN A 337 35.13 50.30 -19.37
C ASN A 337 36.44 50.96 -18.89
N GLN A 338 36.80 50.75 -17.62
CA GLN A 338 37.94 49.90 -17.20
C GLN A 338 38.06 49.77 -15.67
N ARG A 339 38.64 48.65 -15.22
CA ARG A 339 38.81 48.16 -13.83
C ARG A 339 40.28 48.38 -13.35
N PRO A 340 40.70 47.93 -12.13
CA PRO A 340 41.27 48.69 -11.01
C PRO A 340 42.81 48.48 -10.86
N PRO A 341 43.50 48.81 -9.72
CA PRO A 341 43.55 47.87 -8.57
C PRO A 341 43.91 48.42 -7.15
N SER A 342 43.79 47.52 -6.16
CA SER A 342 44.52 47.39 -4.86
C SER A 342 44.13 48.35 -3.70
N ARG A 343 44.14 47.97 -2.40
CA ARG A 343 44.95 46.97 -1.67
C ARG A 343 44.37 46.68 -0.26
N ASN A 344 44.37 45.39 0.10
CA ASN A 344 44.52 44.60 1.35
C ASN A 344 44.29 45.12 2.80
N GLU A 345 44.09 44.07 3.65
CA GLU A 345 44.34 43.91 5.11
C GLU A 345 43.12 44.23 6.01
N ASP A 346 42.58 43.39 6.88
CA ASP A 346 43.09 42.19 7.58
C ASP A 346 41.96 41.21 7.96
N GLU A 347 42.25 39.91 7.86
CA GLU A 347 41.60 38.84 8.60
C GLU A 347 42.21 38.76 10.02
N ARG A 348 41.39 38.77 11.06
CA ARG A 348 41.76 38.16 12.34
C ARG A 348 40.55 37.49 12.99
N ASN A 349 40.74 36.20 13.22
CA ASN A 349 39.89 35.26 13.92
C ASN A 349 39.47 35.74 15.31
N GLU A 350 38.18 35.64 15.61
CA GLU A 350 37.71 35.30 16.96
C GLU A 350 36.77 34.09 16.85
N GLU A 351 37.40 32.96 17.13
CA GLU A 351 36.84 31.68 17.51
C GLU A 351 36.10 31.85 18.84
N SER A 352 34.80 31.53 18.89
CA SER A 352 34.12 31.22 20.15
C SER A 352 33.05 30.16 19.91
N ASP A 353 33.47 28.94 20.21
CA ASP A 353 32.69 27.82 20.73
C ASP A 353 31.41 27.44 19.98
N ILE A 354 31.65 26.71 18.89
CA ILE A 354 30.81 25.58 18.53
C ILE A 354 30.79 24.65 19.76
N SER A 355 29.72 24.71 20.55
CA SER A 355 29.41 23.63 21.47
C SER A 355 29.09 22.39 20.63
N GLN A 356 30.12 21.64 20.27
CA GLN A 356 30.01 20.21 20.09
C GLN A 356 29.33 19.70 21.35
N HIS A 357 28.02 19.41 21.26
CA HIS A 357 27.45 18.41 22.12
C HIS A 357 28.23 17.13 21.79
N ASN A 358 29.27 16.88 22.58
CA ASN A 358 29.71 15.55 22.94
C ASN A 358 28.46 14.79 23.36
N ARG A 359 27.80 14.13 22.40
CA ARG A 359 26.97 12.97 22.71
C ARG A 359 27.94 11.99 23.31
N THR A 360 27.84 11.87 24.62
CA THR A 360 28.43 10.86 25.47
C THR A 360 28.58 9.58 24.66
N SER A 361 29.81 9.07 24.54
CA SER A 361 30.00 7.66 24.19
C SER A 361 29.11 6.87 25.14
N SER A 362 28.10 6.19 24.60
CA SER A 362 27.25 5.32 25.39
C SER A 362 28.17 4.37 26.16
N ILE A 363 28.10 4.46 27.49
CA ILE A 363 28.87 3.60 28.37
C ILE A 363 28.52 2.16 27.97
N PRO A 364 29.51 1.28 27.73
CA PRO A 364 29.21 -0.12 27.47
C PRO A 364 28.32 -0.66 28.59
N ILE A 365 27.21 -1.29 28.24
CA ILE A 365 26.38 -2.06 29.16
C ILE A 365 26.89 -3.50 29.06
N PRO A 366 27.90 -3.91 29.84
CA PRO A 366 28.42 -5.27 29.72
C PRO A 366 27.34 -6.26 30.15
N LEU A 367 27.03 -7.19 29.25
CA LEU A 367 26.25 -8.39 29.55
C LEU A 367 26.99 -9.18 30.64
N SER A 368 26.42 -9.34 31.84
CA SER A 368 27.05 -10.17 32.88
C SER A 368 27.07 -11.65 32.46
N GLU A 369 28.07 -12.41 32.90
CA GLU A 369 28.17 -13.84 32.61
C GLU A 369 26.95 -14.62 33.11
N GLU A 370 26.43 -14.25 34.28
CA GLU A 370 25.20 -14.82 34.86
C GLU A 370 24.00 -14.60 33.93
N LEU A 371 23.89 -13.42 33.33
CA LEU A 371 22.78 -13.07 32.45
C LEU A 371 22.90 -13.78 31.10
N LEU A 372 24.12 -13.91 30.57
CA LEU A 372 24.38 -14.72 29.38
C LEU A 372 24.06 -16.20 29.62
N GLN A 373 24.40 -16.73 30.80
CA GLN A 373 24.11 -18.12 31.14
C GLN A 373 22.60 -18.34 31.28
N ASN A 374 21.90 -17.45 31.98
CA ASN A 374 20.44 -17.52 32.10
C ASN A 374 19.75 -17.42 30.73
N ALA A 375 20.26 -16.60 29.81
CA ALA A 375 19.75 -16.52 28.44
C ALA A 375 19.97 -17.85 27.69
N LYS A 376 21.16 -18.44 27.77
CA LYS A 376 21.46 -19.76 27.18
C LYS A 376 20.62 -20.89 27.74
N ASP A 377 20.28 -20.82 29.03
CA ASP A 377 19.45 -21.83 29.68
C ASP A 377 17.96 -21.67 29.30
N THR A 378 17.57 -20.56 28.67
CA THR A 378 16.17 -20.19 28.42
C THR A 378 15.81 -20.18 26.94
N PHE A 379 16.72 -19.75 26.08
CA PHE A 379 16.53 -19.62 24.65
C PHE A 379 17.30 -20.71 23.90
N ASP A 380 16.69 -21.27 22.86
CA ASP A 380 17.27 -22.38 22.10
C ASP A 380 18.54 -21.97 21.33
N GLU A 381 18.60 -20.70 20.94
CA GLU A 381 19.74 -20.09 20.26
C GLU A 381 20.07 -18.75 20.92
N THR A 382 21.35 -18.47 21.17
CA THR A 382 21.84 -17.16 21.64
C THR A 382 23.00 -16.63 20.80
N PRO A 383 22.84 -16.41 19.48
CA PRO A 383 23.90 -15.89 18.62
C PRO A 383 24.42 -14.53 19.09
N LYS A 384 25.74 -14.37 18.92
CA LYS A 384 26.45 -13.11 19.13
C LYS A 384 26.69 -12.45 17.78
N LEU A 385 26.03 -11.34 17.53
CA LEU A 385 26.15 -10.52 16.32
C LEU A 385 27.19 -9.42 16.55
N GLN A 386 28.09 -9.24 15.58
CA GLN A 386 29.05 -8.16 15.57
C GLN A 386 28.57 -7.08 14.61
N VAL A 387 28.08 -5.97 15.17
CA VAL A 387 27.48 -4.87 14.44
C VAL A 387 28.52 -3.81 14.17
N GLY A 388 28.68 -3.40 12.92
CA GLY A 388 29.56 -2.31 12.51
C GLY A 388 28.78 -1.08 12.02
N SER A 389 29.46 0.05 11.91
CA SER A 389 28.85 1.31 11.46
C SER A 389 28.51 1.38 9.97
N ASN A 390 29.10 0.51 9.14
CA ASN A 390 29.14 0.63 7.68
C ASN A 390 28.31 -0.41 6.91
N ARG A 391 27.51 -1.22 7.61
CA ARG A 391 26.67 -2.23 6.97
C ARG A 391 25.45 -2.54 7.82
N THR A 392 24.39 -2.99 7.16
CA THR A 392 23.22 -3.56 7.83
C THR A 392 23.53 -4.98 8.29
N GLU A 393 23.30 -5.27 9.56
CA GLU A 393 23.34 -6.62 10.10
C GLU A 393 21.93 -7.18 10.24
N TYR A 394 21.79 -8.49 10.12
CA TYR A 394 20.52 -9.14 10.40
C TYR A 394 20.73 -10.55 10.94
N HIS A 395 19.75 -11.04 11.67
CA HIS A 395 19.69 -12.41 12.12
C HIS A 395 18.24 -12.91 12.12
N SER A 396 18.04 -14.17 11.75
CA SER A 396 16.74 -14.83 11.84
C SER A 396 16.86 -16.13 12.61
N SER A 397 16.03 -16.27 13.64
CA SER A 397 15.88 -17.53 14.38
C SER A 397 15.20 -18.60 13.52
N GLN A 398 15.33 -19.85 13.97
CA GLN A 398 14.52 -20.97 13.48
C GLN A 398 12.99 -20.77 13.64
N TYR A 399 12.53 -19.85 14.49
CA TYR A 399 11.11 -19.57 14.69
C TYR A 399 10.57 -18.48 13.76
N GLY A 400 11.39 -17.94 12.85
CA GLY A 400 10.98 -16.88 11.94
C GLY A 400 11.09 -15.46 12.51
N VAL A 401 11.51 -15.32 13.76
CA VAL A 401 11.82 -14.02 14.37
C VAL A 401 13.06 -13.45 13.68
N THR A 402 12.95 -12.23 13.13
CA THR A 402 14.03 -11.57 12.39
C THR A 402 14.40 -10.25 13.05
N LEU A 403 15.67 -10.07 13.37
CA LEU A 403 16.26 -8.80 13.82
C LEU A 403 17.06 -8.18 12.67
N ILE A 404 16.83 -6.90 12.38
CA ILE A 404 17.58 -6.11 11.40
C ILE A 404 18.14 -4.87 12.11
N ILE A 405 19.45 -4.67 12.01
CA ILE A 405 20.15 -3.52 12.58
C ILE A 405 20.70 -2.71 11.41
N PRO A 406 20.13 -1.53 11.10
CA PRO A 406 20.46 -0.80 9.88
C PRO A 406 21.86 -0.20 9.92
N GLU A 407 22.41 0.06 8.73
CA GLU A 407 23.68 0.81 8.59
C GLU A 407 23.63 2.14 9.37
N GLY A 408 24.71 2.40 10.11
CA GLY A 408 24.84 3.59 10.95
C GLY A 408 24.00 3.55 12.23
N ALA A 409 23.50 2.39 12.65
CA ALA A 409 22.86 2.21 13.96
C ALA A 409 23.85 2.27 15.14
N VAL A 410 25.16 2.18 14.87
CA VAL A 410 26.20 2.35 15.90
C VAL A 410 27.37 3.14 15.33
N GLN A 411 27.94 4.05 16.13
CA GLN A 411 29.26 4.62 15.85
C GLN A 411 30.37 3.66 16.29
N GLY A 412 31.07 3.05 15.33
CA GLY A 412 32.11 2.05 15.56
C GLY A 412 31.59 0.61 15.47
N SER A 413 31.73 -0.16 16.55
CA SER A 413 31.27 -1.55 16.61
C SER A 413 30.50 -1.83 17.90
N ALA A 414 29.45 -2.62 17.84
CA ALA A 414 28.70 -3.11 18.99
C ALA A 414 28.52 -4.63 18.94
N THR A 415 28.32 -5.23 20.11
CA THR A 415 27.88 -6.61 20.21
C THR A 415 26.40 -6.65 20.52
N VAL A 416 25.65 -7.39 19.71
CA VAL A 416 24.24 -7.68 19.97
C VAL A 416 24.06 -9.18 20.18
N TRP A 417 23.42 -9.55 21.28
CA TRP A 417 22.96 -10.90 21.53
C TRP A 417 21.48 -10.98 21.22
N PHE A 418 21.10 -12.07 20.59
CA PHE A 418 19.73 -12.32 20.20
C PHE A 418 19.37 -13.72 20.66
N GLY A 419 18.15 -13.92 21.16
CA GLY A 419 17.61 -15.23 21.47
C GLY A 419 16.11 -15.29 21.19
N ALA A 420 15.66 -16.48 20.79
CA ALA A 420 14.25 -16.75 20.54
C ALA A 420 13.89 -18.16 21.02
N VAL A 421 12.70 -18.31 21.57
CA VAL A 421 12.15 -19.59 22.04
C VAL A 421 10.66 -19.63 21.76
N LEU A 422 10.14 -20.80 21.39
CA LEU A 422 8.72 -20.97 21.11
C LEU A 422 7.91 -21.16 22.40
N PHE A 423 8.43 -21.95 23.35
CA PHE A 423 7.81 -22.24 24.64
C PHE A 423 8.86 -22.20 25.75
N SER A 424 8.58 -21.51 26.84
CA SER A 424 9.37 -21.59 28.06
C SER A 424 8.44 -21.49 29.26
N ASP A 425 8.70 -22.33 30.26
CA ASP A 425 8.02 -22.36 31.56
C ASP A 425 8.58 -21.30 32.53
N LYS A 426 9.64 -20.59 32.14
CA LYS A 426 10.30 -19.57 32.96
C LYS A 426 9.58 -18.22 32.98
N PHE A 427 8.57 -18.03 32.14
CA PHE A 427 7.85 -16.76 31.99
C PHE A 427 6.38 -16.88 32.41
N GLU A 428 5.89 -15.88 33.15
CA GLU A 428 4.47 -15.71 33.45
C GLU A 428 3.85 -14.57 32.62
N PHE A 429 2.68 -14.84 32.03
CA PHE A 429 1.99 -13.89 31.13
C PHE A 429 0.72 -13.27 31.75
N GLY A 430 0.47 -13.48 33.04
CA GLY A 430 -0.69 -12.92 33.74
C GLY A 430 -2.02 -13.32 33.07
N ASP A 431 -2.84 -12.34 32.70
CA ASP A 431 -4.15 -12.50 32.05
C ASP A 431 -4.08 -12.63 30.52
N TYR A 432 -2.88 -12.84 29.98
CA TYR A 432 -2.63 -12.95 28.55
C TYR A 432 -2.20 -14.35 28.15
N VAL A 433 -2.47 -14.69 26.89
CA VAL A 433 -2.02 -15.90 26.22
C VAL A 433 -1.14 -15.48 25.05
N ARG A 434 0.12 -15.93 25.04
CA ARG A 434 1.04 -15.63 23.93
C ARG A 434 0.58 -16.30 22.65
N VAL A 435 0.81 -15.59 21.55
CA VAL A 435 0.46 -16.01 20.18
C VAL A 435 1.66 -15.92 19.24
N SER A 436 2.85 -15.66 19.80
CA SER A 436 4.12 -15.58 19.09
C SER A 436 5.24 -16.26 19.90
N PRO A 437 6.41 -16.50 19.27
CA PRO A 437 7.64 -16.78 20.01
C PRO A 437 7.98 -15.67 21.01
N ILE A 438 8.75 -16.04 22.03
CA ILE A 438 9.36 -15.11 22.99
C ILE A 438 10.73 -14.76 22.46
N VAL A 439 11.01 -13.46 22.40
CA VAL A 439 12.27 -12.92 21.87
C VAL A 439 13.00 -12.21 22.97
N TRP A 440 14.32 -12.31 22.94
CA TRP A 440 15.23 -11.54 23.76
C TRP A 440 16.29 -10.92 22.85
N VAL A 441 16.53 -9.63 23.02
CA VAL A 441 17.66 -8.96 22.38
C VAL A 441 18.39 -8.18 23.47
N HIS A 442 19.72 -8.13 23.37
CA HIS A 442 20.55 -7.30 24.25
C HIS A 442 21.69 -6.71 23.42
N SER A 443 22.03 -5.45 23.66
CA SER A 443 23.18 -4.79 23.05
C SER A 443 24.11 -4.29 24.13
N ASP A 444 25.42 -4.39 23.89
CA ASP A 444 26.42 -3.82 24.80
C ASP A 444 26.44 -2.29 24.80
N ARG A 445 25.57 -1.65 24.01
CA ARG A 445 25.35 -0.19 24.00
C ARG A 445 23.99 0.14 23.38
N GLU A 446 23.49 1.34 23.68
CA GLU A 446 22.34 1.92 23.00
C GLU A 446 22.63 2.17 21.50
N LEU A 447 21.61 2.00 20.66
CA LEU A 447 21.72 2.20 19.22
C LEU A 447 21.40 3.65 18.81
N ASP A 448 22.22 4.22 17.94
CA ASP A 448 22.01 5.54 17.34
C ASP A 448 20.79 5.59 16.38
N LYS A 449 20.39 4.43 15.84
CA LYS A 449 19.18 4.25 15.02
C LYS A 449 18.40 3.02 15.49
N CYS A 450 17.08 3.07 15.37
CA CYS A 450 16.22 1.93 15.73
C CYS A 450 16.60 0.68 14.91
N ALA A 451 16.76 -0.44 15.60
CA ALA A 451 16.68 -1.75 15.00
C ALA A 451 15.23 -2.13 14.72
N GLU A 452 15.03 -3.03 13.76
CA GLU A 452 13.73 -3.56 13.40
C GLU A 452 13.64 -5.02 13.82
N LEU A 453 12.65 -5.35 14.65
CA LEU A 453 12.37 -6.70 15.10
C LEU A 453 11.04 -7.18 14.50
N TYR A 454 11.07 -8.26 13.74
CA TYR A 454 9.90 -8.87 13.11
C TYR A 454 9.56 -10.17 13.84
N ILE A 455 8.35 -10.24 14.40
CA ILE A 455 7.88 -11.38 15.18
C ILE A 455 6.65 -12.00 14.49
N PRO A 456 6.68 -13.30 14.14
CA PRO A 456 5.52 -13.99 13.59
C PRO A 456 4.49 -14.32 14.67
N HIS A 457 3.20 -14.33 14.28
CA HIS A 457 2.10 -14.80 15.14
C HIS A 457 1.20 -15.81 14.42
N ASP A 458 0.44 -16.56 15.19
CA ASP A 458 -0.45 -17.63 14.70
C ASP A 458 -1.93 -17.22 14.59
N ILE A 459 -2.28 -15.99 14.92
CA ILE A 459 -3.66 -15.49 14.82
C ILE A 459 -4.00 -15.03 13.39
N VAL A 460 -5.21 -15.35 12.93
CA VAL A 460 -5.77 -14.88 11.66
C VAL A 460 -6.30 -13.47 11.83
N THR A 461 -5.71 -12.50 11.13
CA THR A 461 -6.15 -11.10 11.10
C THR A 461 -6.91 -10.82 9.81
N ASN A 462 -8.21 -10.53 9.89
CA ASN A 462 -9.06 -10.24 8.75
C ASN A 462 -9.42 -8.75 8.62
N SER A 463 -9.26 -7.97 9.70
CA SER A 463 -9.50 -6.52 9.73
C SER A 463 -8.49 -5.79 10.61
N GLU A 464 -8.46 -4.46 10.52
CA GLU A 464 -7.70 -3.62 11.46
C GLU A 464 -8.21 -3.74 12.91
N ASP A 465 -9.50 -4.01 13.10
CA ASP A 465 -10.07 -4.25 14.44
C ASP A 465 -9.51 -5.52 15.10
N ASP A 466 -9.10 -6.52 14.31
CA ASP A 466 -8.43 -7.70 14.84
C ASP A 466 -7.06 -7.34 15.43
N LEU A 467 -6.40 -6.31 14.90
CA LEU A 467 -5.08 -5.84 15.35
C LEU A 467 -5.14 -5.24 16.77
N GLN A 468 -6.28 -4.64 17.13
CA GLN A 468 -6.50 -4.09 18.48
C GLN A 468 -6.67 -5.18 19.55
N LYS A 469 -6.85 -6.45 19.16
CA LYS A 469 -6.96 -7.58 20.10
C LYS A 469 -5.60 -8.07 20.59
N PHE A 470 -4.51 -7.63 19.95
CA PHE A 470 -3.16 -8.00 20.33
C PHE A 470 -2.56 -7.03 21.32
N THR A 471 -1.64 -7.53 22.13
CA THR A 471 -0.93 -6.78 23.14
C THR A 471 0.55 -7.14 23.03
N LEU A 472 1.40 -6.10 22.94
CA LEU A 472 2.83 -6.29 23.11
C LEU A 472 3.09 -6.49 24.59
N LEU A 473 3.73 -7.60 24.92
CA LEU A 473 4.23 -7.84 26.25
C LEU A 473 5.73 -7.56 26.24
N GLU A 474 6.15 -6.64 27.12
CA GLU A 474 7.56 -6.24 27.30
C GLU A 474 8.04 -6.68 28.68
N PHE A 475 9.29 -7.12 28.75
CA PHE A 475 9.97 -7.44 30.00
C PHE A 475 11.35 -6.82 30.04
N ASP A 476 11.52 -5.91 31.00
CA ASP A 476 12.59 -4.90 31.02
C ASP A 476 13.76 -5.27 31.98
N LYS A 477 13.56 -6.21 32.91
CA LYS A 477 14.54 -6.53 33.97
C LYS A 477 14.99 -7.99 33.95
N ILE A 478 16.14 -8.23 33.33
CA ILE A 478 16.78 -9.55 33.25
C ILE A 478 17.42 -9.98 34.59
N SER A 479 17.29 -9.22 35.69
CA SER A 479 17.89 -9.61 36.98
C SER A 479 17.24 -10.82 37.65
N ASN A 480 16.10 -11.32 37.14
CA ASN A 480 15.48 -12.57 37.59
C ASN A 480 14.71 -13.22 36.42
N ILE A 481 15.40 -13.99 35.58
CA ILE A 481 14.82 -14.74 34.45
C ILE A 481 13.78 -15.81 34.90
N CYS A 482 13.46 -15.96 36.18
CA CYS A 482 12.66 -17.08 36.70
C CYS A 482 11.48 -16.74 37.63
N THR A 483 11.01 -15.49 37.78
CA THR A 483 9.89 -15.21 38.72
C THR A 483 8.95 -14.03 38.40
N ASP A 484 9.17 -13.26 37.33
CA ASP A 484 8.42 -12.00 37.14
C ASP A 484 7.54 -11.99 35.88
N LYS A 485 6.43 -11.26 35.99
CA LYS A 485 5.39 -11.14 34.96
C LYS A 485 5.80 -10.18 33.85
N PHE A 486 5.46 -10.53 32.61
CA PHE A 486 5.46 -9.57 31.51
C PHE A 486 4.50 -8.41 31.79
N ASN A 487 4.92 -7.19 31.43
CA ASN A 487 4.09 -5.99 31.48
C ASN A 487 3.52 -5.68 30.11
N VAL A 488 2.39 -4.97 30.07
CA VAL A 488 1.82 -4.43 28.83
C VAL A 488 2.75 -3.33 28.32
N GLY A 489 3.37 -3.56 27.17
CA GLY A 489 4.19 -2.58 26.45
C GLY A 489 3.35 -1.53 25.74
N GLN A 490 4.00 -0.49 25.22
CA GLN A 490 3.33 0.55 24.44
C GLN A 490 2.88 0.01 23.07
N HIS A 491 1.58 0.01 22.83
CA HIS A 491 0.98 -0.48 21.58
C HIS A 491 1.50 0.27 20.33
N ASP A 492 1.84 1.57 20.48
CA ASP A 492 2.36 2.43 19.41
C ASP A 492 3.73 1.98 18.85
N ARG A 493 4.45 1.10 19.56
CA ARG A 493 5.72 0.51 19.09
C ARG A 493 5.51 -0.63 18.10
N MET A 494 4.29 -1.17 18.00
CA MET A 494 3.95 -2.20 17.04
C MET A 494 3.50 -1.57 15.72
N LYS A 495 4.24 -1.86 14.66
CA LYS A 495 3.83 -1.61 13.28
C LYS A 495 3.47 -2.94 12.63
N TRP A 496 2.31 -2.99 12.00
CA TRP A 496 1.85 -4.21 11.33
C TRP A 496 2.47 -4.27 9.94
N GLY A 497 3.38 -5.22 9.72
CA GLY A 497 4.08 -5.36 8.44
C GLY A 497 3.20 -6.09 7.42
N SER A 498 2.79 -7.31 7.75
CA SER A 498 1.87 -8.14 6.97
C SER A 498 0.89 -8.85 7.92
N ARG A 499 -0.18 -9.48 7.40
CA ARG A 499 -1.24 -10.16 8.21
C ARG A 499 -0.73 -11.24 9.19
N GLN A 500 0.57 -11.54 9.23
CA GLN A 500 1.19 -12.58 10.07
C GLN A 500 2.50 -12.15 10.73
N LEU A 501 2.88 -10.87 10.64
CA LEU A 501 4.15 -10.35 11.18
C LEU A 501 3.92 -9.01 11.88
N VAL A 502 4.39 -8.94 13.13
CA VAL A 502 4.49 -7.69 13.88
C VAL A 502 5.91 -7.15 13.76
N LYS A 503 6.06 -5.90 13.34
CA LYS A 503 7.32 -5.14 13.38
C LYS A 503 7.36 -4.32 14.66
N ILE A 504 8.48 -4.37 15.36
CA ILE A 504 8.78 -3.54 16.53
C ILE A 504 10.05 -2.75 16.22
N GLU A 505 10.01 -1.42 16.39
CA GLU A 505 11.19 -0.57 16.27
C GLU A 505 11.80 -0.36 17.65
N CYS A 506 13.04 -0.80 17.84
CA CYS A 506 13.71 -0.85 19.14
C CYS A 506 15.01 -0.05 19.11
N GLN A 507 15.18 0.92 20.02
CA GLN A 507 16.47 1.57 20.30
C GLN A 507 17.14 0.92 21.52
N ASP A 508 16.32 0.60 22.52
CA ASP A 508 16.66 -0.22 23.66
C ASP A 508 16.09 -1.62 23.47
N PHE A 509 16.90 -2.63 23.80
CA PHE A 509 16.52 -4.02 23.60
C PHE A 509 16.03 -4.67 24.89
N HIS A 510 14.86 -5.29 24.80
CA HIS A 510 14.20 -6.01 25.88
C HIS A 510 13.80 -7.43 25.44
N SER A 511 13.06 -8.12 26.32
CA SER A 511 12.30 -9.30 25.91
C SER A 511 10.90 -8.92 25.46
N TYR A 512 10.47 -9.50 24.33
CA TYR A 512 9.20 -9.21 23.68
C TYR A 512 8.43 -10.49 23.36
N CYS A 513 7.11 -10.46 23.52
CA CYS A 513 6.21 -11.38 22.83
C CYS A 513 4.88 -10.71 22.53
N ILE A 514 4.16 -11.23 21.54
CA ILE A 514 2.81 -10.81 21.19
C ILE A 514 1.83 -11.75 21.90
N ALA A 515 0.82 -11.17 22.53
CA ALA A 515 -0.19 -11.92 23.26
C ALA A 515 -1.60 -11.37 23.00
N VAL A 516 -2.59 -12.15 23.42
CA VAL A 516 -4.01 -11.79 23.41
C VAL A 516 -4.55 -12.00 24.82
N HIS A 517 -5.47 -11.14 25.26
CA HIS A 517 -6.12 -11.31 26.57
C HIS A 517 -6.88 -12.64 26.62
N LYS A 518 -6.83 -13.38 27.75
CA LYS A 518 -7.47 -14.71 27.91
C LYS A 518 -8.95 -14.72 27.49
N ASN A 519 -9.71 -13.71 27.89
CA ASN A 519 -11.13 -13.56 27.53
C ASN A 519 -11.39 -13.46 26.02
N LEU A 520 -10.39 -13.03 25.23
CA LEU A 520 -10.47 -12.93 23.78
C LEU A 520 -9.80 -14.14 23.10
N PHE A 521 -8.93 -14.85 23.81
CA PHE A 521 -8.13 -15.93 23.23
C PHE A 521 -9.02 -17.01 22.63
N ASP A 522 -10.12 -17.41 23.26
CA ASP A 522 -10.99 -18.48 22.74
C ASP A 522 -11.71 -18.09 21.44
N ILE A 523 -12.06 -16.81 21.28
CA ILE A 523 -12.85 -16.31 20.15
C ILE A 523 -12.00 -15.82 18.98
N VAL A 524 -10.70 -15.56 19.18
CA VAL A 524 -9.81 -15.24 18.05
C VAL A 524 -9.56 -16.50 17.22
N SER A 525 -9.57 -16.33 15.90
CA SER A 525 -9.26 -17.42 14.96
C SER A 525 -7.76 -17.65 14.93
N LYS A 526 -7.33 -18.89 15.14
CA LYS A 526 -5.92 -19.29 15.10
C LYS A 526 -5.64 -20.10 13.84
N GLN A 527 -4.44 -19.98 13.33
CA GLN A 527 -3.91 -20.77 12.24
C GLN A 527 -3.10 -21.94 12.82
N TYR A 528 -3.56 -23.16 12.55
CA TYR A 528 -2.87 -24.37 12.97
C TYR A 528 -2.21 -25.05 11.77
N LEU A 529 -0.97 -25.48 11.96
CA LEU A 529 -0.33 -26.46 11.08
C LEU A 529 -0.41 -27.82 11.76
N MET A 530 -0.99 -28.80 11.05
CA MET A 530 -1.04 -30.19 11.52
C MET A 530 -0.05 -31.02 10.72
N ALA A 531 0.91 -31.63 11.41
CA ALA A 531 1.75 -32.68 10.85
C ALA A 531 1.13 -34.04 11.21
N ILE A 532 1.04 -34.93 10.22
CA ILE A 532 0.52 -36.28 10.39
C ILE A 532 1.68 -37.26 10.20
N ILE A 533 1.89 -38.13 11.19
CA ILE A 533 2.90 -39.20 11.12
C ILE A 533 2.15 -40.53 11.05
N GLU A 534 2.40 -41.31 10.00
CA GLU A 534 1.82 -42.63 9.83
C GLU A 534 2.79 -43.72 10.29
N LYS A 535 2.35 -44.52 11.25
CA LYS A 535 3.12 -45.65 11.79
C LYS A 535 3.06 -46.82 10.82
N LYS A 536 4.21 -47.24 10.26
CA LYS A 536 4.28 -48.36 9.30
C LYS A 536 4.15 -49.74 9.93
N ASN A 537 4.42 -49.90 11.23
CA ASN A 537 4.47 -51.21 11.87
C ASN A 537 3.92 -51.15 13.30
N GLU A 538 2.82 -51.86 13.59
CA GLU A 538 2.05 -51.70 14.83
C GLU A 538 2.82 -52.02 16.12
N LYS A 539 3.89 -52.83 16.03
CA LYS A 539 4.62 -53.37 17.19
C LYS A 539 5.72 -52.47 17.77
N GLU A 540 6.11 -51.38 17.11
CA GLU A 540 7.14 -50.46 17.63
C GLU A 540 6.49 -49.32 18.44
N GLU A 541 6.95 -49.06 19.66
CA GLU A 541 6.56 -47.83 20.36
C GLU A 541 7.15 -46.62 19.62
N LEU A 542 6.30 -45.64 19.33
CA LEU A 542 6.67 -44.44 18.60
C LEU A 542 6.38 -43.25 19.50
N LEU A 543 7.45 -42.61 19.99
CA LEU A 543 7.36 -41.31 20.66
C LEU A 543 7.22 -40.24 19.58
N VAL A 544 6.12 -39.49 19.63
CA VAL A 544 5.80 -38.42 18.69
C VAL A 544 5.85 -37.10 19.44
N ASP A 545 6.87 -36.29 19.13
CA ASP A 545 6.94 -34.91 19.59
C ASP A 545 6.25 -34.00 18.58
N PHE A 546 5.23 -33.26 19.04
CA PHE A 546 4.52 -32.30 18.21
C PHE A 546 5.32 -30.99 18.15
N ILE A 547 5.89 -30.68 17.00
CA ILE A 547 6.52 -29.38 16.74
C ILE A 547 5.51 -28.49 16.01
N LEU A 548 5.05 -27.44 16.68
CA LEU A 548 4.25 -26.37 16.08
C LEU A 548 5.15 -25.50 15.21
N ILE A 549 5.11 -25.72 13.90
CA ILE A 549 5.85 -24.89 12.93
C ILE A 549 4.91 -23.77 12.45
N CYS A 550 5.03 -22.58 13.03
CA CYS A 550 4.43 -21.38 12.45
C CYS A 550 5.04 -21.15 11.05
N ARG A 551 4.21 -20.78 10.08
CA ARG A 551 4.56 -20.73 8.65
C ARG A 551 5.85 -19.93 8.39
N GLN A 552 6.97 -20.61 8.14
CA GLN A 552 8.23 -20.02 7.70
C GLN A 552 8.15 -19.64 6.21
N GLN A 553 7.79 -18.40 5.89
CA GLN A 553 8.06 -17.79 4.59
C GLN A 553 8.67 -16.38 4.75
N GLY A 554 9.77 -16.26 5.51
CA GLY A 554 10.43 -14.96 5.74
C GLY A 554 11.85 -14.83 5.20
N TRP A 555 12.60 -15.93 5.05
CA TRP A 555 14.06 -15.83 5.19
C TRP A 555 14.85 -15.33 3.98
N LYS A 556 14.29 -15.39 2.76
CA LYS A 556 14.99 -14.89 1.56
C LYS A 556 14.43 -13.60 0.97
N LYS A 557 13.21 -13.20 1.36
CA LYS A 557 12.50 -12.08 0.71
C LYS A 557 12.61 -10.76 1.48
N ILE A 558 12.86 -10.82 2.80
CA ILE A 558 12.97 -9.63 3.66
C ILE A 558 14.37 -9.00 3.57
N ILE A 559 15.42 -9.81 3.47
CA ILE A 559 16.82 -9.35 3.47
C ILE A 559 17.29 -8.89 2.08
N ALA A 560 16.67 -9.37 1.01
CA ALA A 560 17.04 -9.03 -0.38
C ALA A 560 16.23 -7.86 -0.97
N GLN A 561 15.68 -6.98 -0.11
CA GLN A 561 14.93 -5.79 -0.56
C GLN A 561 15.83 -4.65 -1.00
#